data_AF-A0A4Q5R034-F1
#
_entry.id   AF-A0A4Q5R034-F1
#
_cell.length_a   1.000
_cell.length_b   1.000
_cell.length_c   1.000
_cell.angle_alpha   90.00
_cell.angle_beta   90.00
_cell.angle_gamma   90.00
#
_symmetry.space_group_name_H-M   'P 1'
#
loop_
_entity.id
_entity.type
_entity.pdbx_description
1 polymer ?
#
loop_
_entity_poly.entity_id
_entity_poly.type
_entity_poly.pdbx_seq_one_letter_code
_entity_poly.pdbx_strand_id
1 'polypeptide(L)' 'VLNSLNDTGAGFGHDTNKVTIFEKSGQEFEFERKPKQQVAKDIVDRIVNMMHA' A
#
# COMPACT_ATOMS: atom_id res chain seq x y z
N VAL A 1 0.03 0.12 6.44
CA VAL A 1 1.35 -0.02 5.77
C VAL A 1 2.19 -0.95 6.61
N LEU A 2 2.59 -2.12 6.09
CA LEU A 2 3.23 -3.15 6.90
C LEU A 2 4.44 -3.74 6.16
N ASN A 3 5.63 -3.53 6.70
CA ASN A 3 6.82 -4.27 6.32
C ASN A 3 7.09 -5.26 7.45
N SER A 4 6.68 -6.52 7.24
CA SER A 4 6.94 -7.59 8.19
C SER A 4 8.38 -8.08 8.05
N LEU A 5 9.13 -8.20 9.15
CA LEU A 5 10.46 -8.83 9.12
C LEU A 5 10.40 -10.32 8.70
N ASN A 6 9.21 -10.94 8.74
CA ASN A 6 9.00 -12.30 8.26
C ASN A 6 8.99 -12.39 6.72
N ASP A 7 8.86 -11.28 5.99
CA ASP A 7 8.89 -11.33 4.53
C ASP A 7 10.34 -11.18 4.04
N THR A 8 10.79 -12.09 3.18
CA THR A 8 12.16 -12.05 2.62
C THR A 8 12.40 -10.74 1.90
N GLY A 9 13.38 -9.93 2.33
CA GLY A 9 13.66 -8.60 1.75
C GLY A 9 12.75 -7.47 2.29
N ALA A 10 12.01 -7.72 3.37
CA ALA A 10 11.32 -6.69 4.13
C ALA A 10 12.09 -6.33 5.40
N GLY A 11 11.89 -5.09 5.84
CA GLY A 11 12.58 -4.50 6.98
C GLY A 11 12.72 -3.00 6.82
N PHE A 12 13.28 -2.36 7.85
CA PHE A 12 13.62 -0.96 7.82
C PHE A 12 14.90 -0.75 6.98
N GLY A 13 14.95 0.33 6.19
CA GLY A 13 16.12 0.67 5.35
C GLY A 13 16.00 0.31 3.86
N HIS A 14 14.97 -0.44 3.45
CA HIS A 14 14.67 -0.68 2.04
C HIS A 14 13.70 0.37 1.48
N ASP A 15 13.76 0.61 0.17
CA ASP A 15 12.85 1.55 -0.51
C ASP A 15 11.58 0.92 -1.07
N THR A 16 11.09 -0.13 -0.41
CA THR A 16 9.86 -0.83 -0.79
C THR A 16 8.89 -0.94 0.36
N ASN A 17 7.60 -0.97 0.05
CA ASN A 17 6.53 -1.24 0.99
C ASN A 17 5.57 -2.30 0.43
N LYS A 18 4.95 -3.09 1.31
CA LYS A 18 3.73 -3.87 1.03
C LYS A 18 2.56 -3.24 1.82
N VAL A 19 1.39 -3.06 1.19
CA VAL A 19 0.25 -2.40 1.84
C VAL A 19 -1.08 -3.05 1.49
N THR A 20 -2.02 -3.01 2.43
CA THR A 20 -3.45 -3.24 2.18
C THR A 20 -4.18 -1.95 2.56
N ILE A 21 -5.05 -1.46 1.67
CA ILE A 21 -5.90 -0.29 1.91
C ILE A 21 -7.29 -0.78 2.31
N PHE A 22 -7.78 -0.29 3.44
CA PHE A 22 -9.11 -0.59 3.96
C PHE A 22 -10.00 0.64 3.81
N GLU A 23 -11.19 0.44 3.26
CA GLU A 23 -12.17 1.51 3.11
C GLU A 23 -13.29 1.43 4.13
N LYS A 24 -14.03 2.53 4.29
CA LYS A 24 -15.18 2.60 5.20
C LYS A 24 -16.28 1.59 4.83
N SER A 25 -16.38 1.19 3.57
CA SER A 25 -17.30 0.14 3.10
C SER A 25 -16.93 -1.26 3.59
N GLY A 26 -15.74 -1.43 4.18
CA GLY A 26 -15.14 -2.74 4.46
C GLY A 26 -14.44 -3.37 3.25
N GLN A 27 -14.33 -2.65 2.12
CA GLN A 27 -13.54 -3.12 0.99
C GLN A 27 -12.04 -3.05 1.31
N GLU A 28 -11.32 -4.07 0.84
CA GLU A 28 -9.89 -4.21 1.01
C GLU A 28 -9.20 -4.27 -0.35
N PHE A 29 -8.08 -3.55 -0.47
CA PHE A 29 -7.26 -3.53 -1.67
C PHE A 29 -5.83 -3.90 -1.28
N GLU A 30 -5.44 -5.14 -1.56
CA GLU A 30 -4.07 -5.62 -1.33
C GLU A 30 -3.16 -5.21 -2.49
N PHE A 31 -2.00 -4.67 -2.14
CA PHE A 31 -0.95 -4.33 -3.08
C PHE A 31 0.31 -5.09 -2.75
N GLU A 32 0.89 -5.69 -3.79
CA GLU A 32 2.17 -6.38 -3.71
C GLU A 32 3.31 -5.43 -3.33
N ARG A 33 4.42 -6.03 -2.87
CA ARG A 33 5.62 -5.27 -2.52
C ARG A 33 6.15 -4.50 -3.73
N LYS A 34 6.33 -3.19 -3.56
CA LYS A 34 6.86 -2.31 -4.61
C LYS A 34 7.51 -1.06 -4.04
N PRO A 35 8.19 -0.23 -4.86
CA PRO A 35 8.85 0.98 -4.39
C PRO A 35 7.93 1.94 -3.65
N LYS A 36 8.43 2.64 -2.63
CA LYS A 36 7.62 3.56 -1.80
C LYS A 36 6.88 4.60 -2.63
N GLN A 37 7.51 5.12 -3.69
CA GLN A 37 6.90 6.09 -4.60
C GLN A 37 5.68 5.51 -5.33
N GLN A 38 5.74 4.25 -5.76
CA GLN A 38 4.62 3.59 -6.41
C GLN A 38 3.50 3.30 -5.42
N VAL A 39 3.82 2.95 -4.17
CA VAL A 39 2.82 2.80 -3.10
C VAL A 39 2.13 4.13 -2.81
N ALA A 40 2.88 5.24 -2.77
CA ALA A 40 2.29 6.57 -2.58
C ALA A 40 1.31 6.93 -3.71
N LYS A 41 1.67 6.61 -4.96
CA LYS A 41 0.80 6.80 -6.12
C LYS A 41 -0.52 6.03 -5.96
N ASP A 42 -0.47 4.74 -5.59
CA ASP A 42 -1.67 3.93 -5.41
C ASP A 42 -2.60 4.48 -4.32
N ILE A 43 -2.03 4.97 -3.22
CA ILE A 43 -2.81 5.57 -2.13
C ILE A 43 -3.56 6.81 -2.65
N VAL A 44 -2.86 7.70 -3.36
CA VAL A 44 -3.47 8.92 -3.91
C VAL A 44 -4.51 8.57 -4.98
N ASP A 45 -4.20 7.65 -5.89
CA ASP A 45 -5.14 7.20 -6.92
C ASP A 45 -6.41 6.60 -6.28
N ARG A 46 -6.27 5.82 -5.19
CA ARG A 46 -7.44 5.29 -4.47
C ARG A 46 -8.27 6.41 -3.85
N ILE A 47 -7.65 7.38 -3.19
CA ILE A 47 -8.35 8.55 -2.62
C ILE A 47 -9.10 9.32 -3.72
N VAL A 48 -8.46 9.59 -4.85
CA VAL A 48 -9.06 10.29 -5.99
C VAL A 48 -10.26 9.50 -6.53
N ASN A 49 -10.12 8.18 -6.70
CA ASN A 49 -11.21 7.32 -7.13
C ASN A 49 -12.39 7.35 -6.15
N MET A 50 -12.15 7.39 -4.83
CA MET A 50 -13.22 7.52 -3.83
C MET A 50 -13.95 8.86 -3.88
N MET A 51 -13.30 9.93 -4.34
CA MET A 51 -13.90 11.27 -4.43
C MET A 51 -14.75 11.46 -5.69
N HIS A 52 -14.51 10.66 -6.73
CA HIS A 52 -15.20 10.75 -8.02
C HIS A 52 -16.09 9.54 -8.34
N ALA A 53 -16.24 8.60 -7.40
CA ALA A 53 -17.13 7.45 -7.49
C ALA A 53 -18.55 7.75 -7.01
#